data_AF-A0A2V5QGZ4-F1
#
_entry.id   AF-A0A2V5QGZ4-F1
#
_cell.length_a   1.000
_cell.length_b   1.000
_cell.length_c   1.000
_cell.angle_alpha   90.00
_cell.angle_beta   90.00
_cell.angle_gamma   90.00
#
_symmetry.space_group_name_H-M   'P 1'
#
loop_
_entity.id
_entity.type
_entity.pdbx_description
1 polymer ?
#
loop_
_entity_poly.entity_id
_entity_poly.type
_entity_poly.pdbx_seq_one_letter_code
_entity_poly.pdbx_strand_id
1 'polypeptide(L)'
;MKPRIGILTSGGDCPVVLDRKSTDGIMALGGTIIGTTNRGHFVAKVGAGDRTVVAPQVIADAKNILSGLQVKALIIVGGDGSMVTAQQLQEAGINCIGVPKTIDNDLEATATTFGFDSAVDVVVDALDRLHTTATSHRRVMVVEVMGRHTGWIALHGGIAGGADIILIPEIPFDYDKIADAIKAREAAGYLGTVVVVAEGARPKHGEQVKRDVEAGEFRLGGIGEILAREIARRTGKETRCCVLGHLQRGGAPTTLDRILATRFGVKAVQLANEGHFGSMVSYQNYKVRHVPIAEAVNRLKLVPPNGELVHTARDVDISFGD
;
A
#
# COMPACT_ATOMS: atom_id res chain seq x y z
N MET A 1 6.80 -9.70 24.87
CA MET A 1 6.78 -9.95 23.41
C MET A 1 5.44 -10.58 23.06
N LYS A 2 4.74 -10.12 22.01
CA LYS A 2 3.61 -10.90 21.49
C LYS A 2 4.18 -12.20 20.88
N PRO A 3 3.59 -13.37 21.13
CA PRO A 3 4.06 -14.64 20.56
C PRO A 3 4.07 -14.55 19.04
N ARG A 4 5.08 -15.17 18.39
CA ARG A 4 5.15 -15.23 16.92
C ARG A 4 4.28 -16.40 16.48
N ILE A 5 2.97 -16.19 16.48
CA ILE A 5 2.01 -17.18 15.99
C ILE A 5 2.17 -17.27 14.47
N GLY A 6 2.51 -18.44 13.96
CA GLY A 6 2.68 -18.69 12.54
C GLY A 6 2.36 -20.15 12.20
N ILE A 7 2.19 -20.46 10.92
CA ILE A 7 1.92 -21.84 10.47
C ILE A 7 3.15 -22.73 10.74
N LEU A 8 4.36 -22.17 10.65
CA LEU A 8 5.63 -22.88 10.89
C LEU A 8 6.29 -22.30 12.15
N THR A 9 5.86 -22.78 13.32
CA THR A 9 6.43 -22.37 14.61
C THR A 9 7.67 -23.20 14.93
N SER A 10 8.83 -22.55 15.02
CA SER A 10 10.01 -23.10 15.67
C SER A 10 10.01 -22.62 17.13
N GLY A 11 9.72 -23.51 18.08
CA GLY A 11 9.93 -23.22 19.52
C GLY A 11 8.71 -23.16 20.45
N GLY A 12 7.64 -23.92 20.21
CA GLY A 12 6.60 -24.17 21.22
C GLY A 12 5.43 -23.17 21.30
N ASP A 13 5.41 -22.14 20.44
CA ASP A 13 4.24 -21.27 20.28
C ASP A 13 3.10 -22.07 19.62
N CYS A 14 1.98 -22.25 20.33
CA CYS A 14 0.80 -22.96 19.81
C CYS A 14 -0.15 -22.01 19.07
N PRO A 15 -0.81 -22.47 18.00
CA PRO A 15 -1.94 -21.75 17.40
C PRO A 15 -3.01 -21.41 18.44
N VAL A 16 -3.60 -20.23 18.32
CA VAL A 16 -4.64 -19.75 19.23
C VAL A 16 -6.01 -19.93 18.58
N VAL A 17 -6.95 -20.56 19.29
CA VAL A 17 -8.34 -20.64 18.87
C VAL A 17 -9.01 -19.29 19.14
N LEU A 18 -9.55 -18.67 18.09
CA LEU A 18 -10.29 -17.42 18.19
C LEU A 18 -11.79 -17.69 18.38
N ASP A 19 -12.37 -17.03 19.37
CA ASP A 19 -13.82 -16.97 19.63
C ASP A 19 -14.34 -15.52 19.57
N ARG A 20 -15.65 -15.34 19.82
CA ARG A 20 -16.27 -13.99 19.82
C ARG A 20 -15.64 -13.06 20.86
N LYS A 21 -15.20 -13.59 22.01
CA LYS A 21 -14.61 -12.79 23.08
C LYS A 21 -13.20 -12.33 22.70
N SER A 22 -12.43 -13.18 22.04
CA SER A 22 -11.08 -12.88 21.55
C SER A 22 -11.04 -11.82 20.45
N THR A 23 -12.18 -11.58 19.80
CA THR A 23 -12.34 -10.61 18.71
C THR A 23 -13.19 -9.40 19.11
N ASP A 24 -13.57 -9.29 20.39
CA ASP A 24 -14.36 -8.16 20.88
C ASP A 24 -13.57 -6.84 20.79
N GLY A 25 -14.23 -5.77 20.39
CA GLY A 25 -13.65 -4.43 20.28
C GLY A 25 -12.55 -4.22 19.21
N ILE A 26 -12.11 -5.25 18.49
CA ILE A 26 -10.96 -5.12 17.57
C ILE A 26 -11.27 -4.29 16.31
N MET A 27 -12.55 -4.10 15.99
CA MET A 27 -12.99 -3.37 14.79
C MET A 27 -12.48 -1.91 14.75
N ALA A 28 -12.27 -1.30 15.91
CA ALA A 28 -11.76 0.07 16.02
C ALA A 28 -10.22 0.13 16.04
N LEU A 29 -9.53 -1.00 16.12
CA LEU A 29 -8.08 -1.05 16.28
C LEU A 29 -7.37 -1.12 14.92
N GLY A 30 -6.28 -0.36 14.81
CA GLY A 30 -5.30 -0.56 13.75
C GLY A 30 -4.45 -1.81 13.94
N GLY A 31 -3.70 -2.17 12.90
CA GLY A 31 -2.78 -3.31 12.93
C GLY A 31 -3.52 -4.66 12.89
N THR A 32 -2.93 -5.67 13.51
CA THR A 32 -3.46 -7.05 13.52
C THR A 32 -3.20 -7.73 14.87
N ILE A 33 -4.22 -8.40 15.41
CA ILE A 33 -4.10 -9.14 16.67
C ILE A 33 -3.29 -10.44 16.53
N ILE A 34 -3.26 -11.02 15.33
CA ILE A 34 -2.52 -12.26 15.02
C ILE A 34 -1.08 -12.00 14.57
N GLY A 35 -0.68 -10.72 14.48
CA GLY A 35 0.64 -10.33 14.00
C GLY A 35 0.81 -10.48 12.48
N THR A 36 1.99 -10.11 12.01
CA THR A 36 2.41 -10.28 10.61
C THR A 36 3.94 -10.34 10.57
N THR A 37 4.49 -10.96 9.52
CA THR A 37 5.93 -10.96 9.28
C THR A 37 6.22 -10.74 7.80
N ASN A 38 7.21 -9.90 7.52
CA ASN A 38 7.79 -9.69 6.20
C ASN A 38 9.08 -10.51 5.99
N ARG A 39 9.42 -11.36 6.96
CA ARG A 39 10.55 -12.30 6.93
C ARG A 39 10.06 -13.68 7.39
N GLY A 40 10.33 -14.74 6.64
CA GLY A 40 9.93 -16.07 7.05
C GLY A 40 9.99 -17.11 5.94
N HIS A 41 9.62 -18.34 6.28
CA HIS A 41 9.73 -19.51 5.40
C HIS A 41 8.85 -19.43 4.15
N PHE A 42 7.74 -18.68 4.22
CA PHE A 42 6.83 -18.43 3.09
C PHE A 42 7.20 -17.17 2.29
N VAL A 43 8.17 -16.40 2.76
CA VAL A 43 8.72 -15.25 2.03
C VAL A 43 9.83 -15.79 1.15
N ALA A 44 9.53 -16.10 -0.11
CA ALA A 44 10.60 -16.47 -1.02
C ALA A 44 11.45 -15.24 -1.37
N LYS A 45 12.77 -15.44 -1.35
CA LYS A 45 13.76 -14.50 -1.84
C LYS A 45 14.17 -14.94 -3.24
N VAL A 46 13.94 -14.11 -4.26
CA VAL A 46 14.84 -14.02 -5.41
C VAL A 46 14.80 -12.58 -5.94
N GLY A 47 15.94 -12.07 -6.38
CA GLY A 47 16.13 -10.73 -6.92
C GLY A 47 15.18 -10.41 -8.07
N ALA A 48 15.07 -9.10 -8.36
CA ALA A 48 14.19 -8.52 -9.36
C ALA A 48 14.05 -9.38 -10.63
N GLY A 49 12.93 -10.09 -10.78
CA GLY A 49 12.53 -10.72 -12.04
C GLY A 49 12.05 -12.18 -11.97
N ASP A 50 12.38 -12.97 -10.95
CA ASP A 50 12.01 -14.39 -10.90
C ASP A 50 10.78 -14.69 -10.04
N ARG A 51 9.96 -15.66 -10.50
CA ARG A 51 8.80 -16.17 -9.76
C ARG A 51 9.24 -16.65 -8.38
N THR A 52 8.66 -16.04 -7.36
CA THR A 52 8.94 -16.30 -5.94
C THR A 52 8.34 -17.65 -5.55
N VAL A 53 9.15 -18.72 -5.43
CA VAL A 53 8.67 -20.09 -5.16
C VAL A 53 8.89 -20.48 -3.69
N VAL A 54 7.82 -20.87 -2.99
CA VAL A 54 7.86 -21.44 -1.64
C VAL A 54 8.47 -22.84 -1.71
N ALA A 55 9.48 -23.11 -0.87
CA ALA A 55 10.17 -24.39 -0.88
C ALA A 55 9.20 -25.57 -0.65
N PRO A 56 9.31 -26.69 -1.40
CA PRO A 56 8.41 -27.83 -1.24
C PRO A 56 8.32 -28.38 0.19
N GLN A 57 9.45 -28.36 0.93
CA GLN A 57 9.48 -28.78 2.33
C GLN A 57 8.63 -27.87 3.23
N VAL A 58 8.67 -26.55 3.02
CA VAL A 58 7.87 -25.56 3.75
C VAL A 58 6.37 -25.82 3.54
N ILE A 59 5.98 -26.17 2.32
CA ILE A 59 4.60 -26.53 1.98
C ILE A 59 4.19 -27.85 2.66
N ALA A 60 5.07 -28.86 2.64
CA ALA A 60 4.81 -30.15 3.28
C ALA A 60 4.63 -29.99 4.80
N ASP A 61 5.50 -29.23 5.45
CA ASP A 61 5.43 -28.93 6.88
C ASP A 61 4.13 -28.18 7.22
N ALA A 62 3.75 -27.20 6.39
CA ALA A 62 2.50 -26.48 6.53
C ALA A 62 1.28 -27.41 6.45
N LYS A 63 1.25 -28.33 5.47
CA LYS A 63 0.19 -29.33 5.35
C LYS A 63 0.08 -30.22 6.58
N ASN A 64 1.21 -30.72 7.08
CA ASN A 64 1.24 -31.59 8.25
C ASN A 64 0.67 -30.88 9.48
N ILE A 65 1.06 -29.62 9.70
CA ILE A 65 0.57 -28.82 10.82
C ILE A 65 -0.92 -28.53 10.67
N LEU A 66 -1.38 -28.08 9.50
CA LEU A 66 -2.79 -27.79 9.25
C LEU A 66 -3.66 -29.05 9.42
N SER A 67 -3.18 -30.21 8.95
CA SER A 67 -3.85 -31.49 9.12
C SER A 67 -3.95 -31.90 10.59
N GLY A 68 -2.84 -31.78 11.34
CA GLY A 68 -2.81 -32.06 12.79
C GLY A 68 -3.73 -31.16 13.60
N LEU A 69 -3.90 -29.90 13.17
CA LEU A 69 -4.83 -28.94 13.76
C LEU A 69 -6.27 -29.07 13.22
N GLN A 70 -6.51 -30.01 12.30
CA GLN A 70 -7.81 -30.22 11.64
C GLN A 70 -8.35 -28.98 10.90
N VAL A 71 -7.46 -28.10 10.43
CA VAL A 71 -7.82 -26.91 9.65
C VAL A 71 -8.24 -27.33 8.24
N LYS A 72 -9.47 -26.97 7.85
CA LYS A 72 -10.05 -27.35 6.54
C LYS A 72 -9.86 -26.32 5.44
N ALA A 73 -9.65 -25.06 5.82
CA ALA A 73 -9.48 -23.94 4.92
C ALA A 73 -8.57 -22.88 5.56
N LEU A 74 -7.76 -22.21 4.74
CA LEU A 74 -6.87 -21.14 5.15
C LEU A 74 -7.30 -19.83 4.47
N ILE A 75 -7.73 -18.85 5.29
CA ILE A 75 -8.02 -17.49 4.81
C ILE A 75 -6.74 -16.67 4.94
N ILE A 76 -6.19 -16.22 3.81
CA ILE A 76 -4.93 -15.50 3.74
C ILE A 76 -5.24 -14.02 3.51
N VAL A 77 -4.92 -13.18 4.49
CA VAL A 77 -5.19 -11.74 4.45
C VAL A 77 -3.89 -10.98 4.19
N GLY A 78 -3.73 -10.35 3.02
CA GLY A 78 -2.48 -9.67 2.69
C GLY A 78 -2.44 -9.03 1.30
N GLY A 79 -1.26 -8.49 0.96
CA GLY A 79 -1.00 -7.87 -0.34
C GLY A 79 -0.57 -8.89 -1.40
N ASP A 80 0.03 -8.41 -2.49
CA ASP A 80 0.54 -9.20 -3.62
C ASP A 80 1.34 -10.45 -3.19
N GLY A 81 2.39 -10.27 -2.39
CA GLY A 81 3.21 -11.40 -1.93
C GLY A 81 2.43 -12.47 -1.16
N SER A 82 1.39 -12.08 -0.40
CA SER A 82 0.53 -13.04 0.29
C SER A 82 -0.40 -13.78 -0.67
N MET A 83 -0.88 -13.11 -1.73
CA MET A 83 -1.69 -13.74 -2.77
C MET A 83 -0.85 -14.71 -3.61
N VAL A 84 0.41 -14.37 -3.90
CA VAL A 84 1.38 -15.28 -4.55
C VAL A 84 1.61 -16.54 -3.70
N THR A 85 1.78 -16.38 -2.38
CA THR A 85 1.85 -17.54 -1.47
C THR A 85 0.54 -18.33 -1.48
N ALA A 86 -0.61 -17.66 -1.43
CA ALA A 86 -1.93 -18.32 -1.44
C ALA A 86 -2.12 -19.19 -2.70
N GLN A 87 -1.71 -18.69 -3.86
CA GLN A 87 -1.75 -19.44 -5.12
C GLN A 87 -0.91 -20.72 -5.05
N GLN A 88 0.33 -20.63 -4.57
CA GLN A 88 1.22 -21.79 -4.47
C GLN A 88 0.74 -22.83 -3.45
N LEU A 89 0.20 -22.39 -2.32
CA LEU A 89 -0.40 -23.30 -1.34
C LEU A 89 -1.65 -23.98 -1.92
N GLN A 90 -2.47 -23.25 -2.69
CA GLN A 90 -3.62 -23.80 -3.39
C GLN A 90 -3.22 -24.85 -4.44
N GLU A 91 -2.21 -24.56 -5.26
CA GLU A 91 -1.68 -25.49 -6.26
C GLU A 91 -1.11 -26.75 -5.62
N ALA A 92 -0.57 -26.61 -4.41
CA ALA A 92 -0.15 -27.75 -3.61
C ALA A 92 -1.31 -28.51 -2.95
N GLY A 93 -2.57 -28.08 -3.07
CA GLY A 93 -3.73 -28.77 -2.49
C GLY A 93 -4.04 -28.38 -1.04
N ILE A 94 -3.57 -27.22 -0.58
CA ILE A 94 -4.08 -26.58 0.64
C ILE A 94 -5.23 -25.68 0.24
N ASN A 95 -6.42 -25.92 0.79
CA ASN A 95 -7.61 -25.12 0.53
C ASN A 95 -7.43 -23.67 1.01
N CYS A 96 -7.20 -22.75 0.08
CA CYS A 96 -6.90 -21.35 0.37
C CYS A 96 -7.97 -20.40 -0.17
N ILE A 97 -8.18 -19.30 0.55
CA ILE A 97 -8.99 -18.14 0.10
C ILE A 97 -8.17 -16.89 0.34
N GLY A 98 -7.99 -16.08 -0.71
CA GLY A 98 -7.32 -14.79 -0.64
C GLY A 98 -8.25 -13.68 -0.18
N VAL A 99 -7.77 -12.81 0.71
CA VAL A 99 -8.45 -11.57 1.12
C VAL A 99 -7.48 -10.41 0.89
N PRO A 100 -7.73 -9.53 -0.09
CA PRO A 100 -6.76 -8.53 -0.50
C PRO A 100 -6.71 -7.39 0.52
N LYS A 101 -5.55 -7.25 1.16
CA LYS A 101 -5.24 -6.24 2.18
C LYS A 101 -3.88 -5.60 1.92
N THR A 102 -3.90 -4.38 1.43
CA THR A 102 -2.73 -3.53 1.26
C THR A 102 -3.17 -2.06 1.35
N ILE A 103 -2.29 -1.20 1.85
CA ILE A 103 -2.52 0.25 1.77
C ILE A 103 -2.19 0.77 0.37
N ASP A 104 -1.37 0.05 -0.40
CA ASP A 104 -0.81 0.53 -1.67
C ASP A 104 -1.85 0.49 -2.82
N ASN A 105 -2.98 -0.20 -2.63
CA ASN A 105 -4.06 -0.39 -3.62
C ASN A 105 -3.56 -0.94 -4.98
N ASP A 106 -2.52 -1.76 -4.94
CA ASP A 106 -1.75 -2.26 -6.07
C ASP A 106 -2.13 -3.68 -6.53
N LEU A 107 -3.19 -4.25 -5.93
CA LEU A 107 -3.72 -5.57 -6.30
C LEU A 107 -4.72 -5.47 -7.45
N GLU A 108 -4.49 -6.28 -8.49
CA GLU A 108 -5.39 -6.43 -9.62
C GLU A 108 -6.69 -7.16 -9.24
N ALA A 109 -7.64 -7.13 -10.18
CA ALA A 109 -8.94 -7.78 -10.05
C ALA A 109 -9.79 -7.31 -8.85
N THR A 110 -9.43 -6.23 -8.16
CA THR A 110 -10.26 -5.54 -7.15
C THR A 110 -10.15 -4.01 -7.32
N ALA A 111 -11.29 -3.32 -7.24
CA ALA A 111 -11.35 -1.88 -7.41
C ALA A 111 -10.70 -1.13 -6.24
N THR A 112 -10.74 -1.70 -5.04
CA THR A 112 -10.02 -1.16 -3.87
C THR A 112 -9.65 -2.27 -2.89
N THR A 113 -8.66 -2.00 -2.05
CA THR A 113 -8.27 -2.82 -0.90
C THR A 113 -8.55 -2.09 0.40
N PHE A 114 -8.88 -2.83 1.47
CA PHE A 114 -9.07 -2.19 2.77
C PHE A 114 -7.70 -1.84 3.39
N GLY A 115 -7.66 -0.69 4.06
CA GLY A 115 -6.48 0.00 4.56
C GLY A 115 -6.03 1.15 3.66
N PHE A 116 -6.42 1.16 2.39
CA PHE A 116 -6.08 2.23 1.44
C PHE A 116 -6.74 3.56 1.83
N ASP A 117 -8.04 3.52 2.14
CA ASP A 117 -8.80 4.73 2.51
C ASP A 117 -8.24 5.34 3.80
N SER A 118 -7.89 4.50 4.79
CA SER A 118 -7.23 4.96 6.02
C SER A 118 -5.84 5.55 5.77
N ALA A 119 -5.07 5.01 4.81
CA ALA A 119 -3.77 5.60 4.45
C ALA A 119 -3.94 6.96 3.75
N VAL A 120 -4.96 7.11 2.90
CA VAL A 120 -5.32 8.39 2.28
C VAL A 120 -5.75 9.42 3.34
N ASP A 121 -6.57 9.03 4.32
CA ASP A 121 -7.00 9.89 5.42
C ASP A 121 -5.80 10.46 6.22
N VAL A 122 -4.77 9.63 6.48
CA VAL A 122 -3.52 10.08 7.11
C VAL A 122 -2.77 11.11 6.25
N VAL A 123 -2.77 10.94 4.92
CA VAL A 123 -2.17 11.94 4.02
C VAL A 123 -2.95 13.25 4.10
N VAL A 124 -4.28 13.19 4.05
CA VAL A 124 -5.14 14.39 4.12
C VAL A 124 -4.93 15.14 5.45
N ASP A 125 -4.95 14.47 6.61
CA ASP A 125 -4.68 15.11 7.90
C ASP A 125 -3.29 15.78 7.93
N ALA A 126 -2.28 15.14 7.35
CA ALA A 126 -0.96 15.74 7.23
C ALA A 126 -0.97 16.99 6.34
N LEU A 127 -1.64 16.95 5.20
CA LEU A 127 -1.74 18.09 4.29
C LEU A 127 -2.49 19.25 4.93
N ASP A 128 -3.62 19.02 5.60
CA ASP A 128 -4.38 20.06 6.30
C ASP A 128 -3.52 20.83 7.31
N ARG A 129 -2.71 20.08 8.08
CA ARG A 129 -1.75 20.68 9.03
C ARG A 129 -0.65 21.45 8.32
N LEU A 130 -0.14 20.92 7.21
CA LEU A 130 0.99 21.50 6.49
C LEU A 130 0.62 22.73 5.64
N HIS A 131 -0.62 22.84 5.13
CA HIS A 131 -1.08 23.98 4.35
C HIS A 131 -0.97 25.30 5.12
N THR A 132 -1.41 25.29 6.38
CA THR A 132 -1.38 26.48 7.25
C THR A 132 0.06 26.99 7.45
N THR A 133 1.01 26.07 7.60
CA THR A 133 2.42 26.42 7.81
C THR A 133 3.16 26.74 6.52
N ALA A 134 2.77 26.16 5.38
CA ALA A 134 3.28 26.52 4.06
C ALA A 134 2.96 27.99 3.75
N THR A 135 1.70 28.36 3.94
CA THR A 135 1.17 29.70 3.67
C THR A 135 1.78 30.75 4.60
N SER A 136 1.82 30.48 5.91
CA SER A 136 2.32 31.43 6.92
C SER A 136 3.79 31.79 6.73
N HIS A 137 4.61 30.84 6.27
CA HIS A 137 6.05 31.04 6.06
C HIS A 137 6.45 31.23 4.59
N ARG A 138 5.47 31.35 3.69
CA ARG A 138 5.66 31.52 2.24
C ARG A 138 6.61 30.51 1.59
N ARG A 139 6.45 29.23 1.93
CA ARG A 139 7.40 28.16 1.62
C ARG A 139 6.79 27.02 0.82
N VAL A 140 7.68 26.18 0.28
CA VAL A 140 7.29 24.91 -0.36
C VAL A 140 7.36 23.78 0.66
N MET A 141 6.30 22.98 0.75
CA MET A 141 6.24 21.77 1.57
C MET A 141 6.21 20.54 0.68
N VAL A 142 7.24 19.71 0.75
CA VAL A 142 7.28 18.39 0.12
C VAL A 142 6.82 17.33 1.11
N VAL A 143 5.86 16.50 0.73
CA VAL A 143 5.28 15.44 1.56
C VAL A 143 5.51 14.10 0.87
N GLU A 144 6.41 13.29 1.44
CA GLU A 144 6.71 11.94 0.95
C GLU A 144 5.73 10.93 1.55
N VAL A 145 5.01 10.23 0.68
CA VAL A 145 3.96 9.25 1.02
C VAL A 145 4.34 7.84 0.56
N MET A 146 3.71 6.82 1.16
CA MET A 146 3.92 5.43 0.76
C MET A 146 3.22 5.13 -0.58
N GLY A 147 3.41 3.92 -1.10
CA GLY A 147 2.80 3.45 -2.33
C GLY A 147 3.69 2.50 -3.13
N ARG A 148 4.94 2.31 -2.66
CA ARG A 148 5.95 1.43 -3.23
C ARG A 148 6.15 1.64 -4.72
N HIS A 149 5.47 0.85 -5.55
CA HIS A 149 5.60 0.88 -7.01
C HIS A 149 4.48 1.65 -7.72
N THR A 150 3.49 2.15 -6.97
CA THR A 150 2.28 2.78 -7.52
C THR A 150 1.99 4.14 -6.89
N GLY A 151 1.24 4.96 -7.61
CA GLY A 151 0.91 6.33 -7.21
C GLY A 151 -0.42 6.51 -6.47
N TRP A 152 -1.16 5.44 -6.15
CA TRP A 152 -2.56 5.57 -5.68
C TRP A 152 -2.74 6.44 -4.43
N ILE A 153 -1.88 6.26 -3.42
CA ILE A 153 -1.94 7.06 -2.18
C ILE A 153 -1.62 8.53 -2.47
N ALA A 154 -0.57 8.80 -3.24
CA ALA A 154 -0.18 10.16 -3.62
C ALA A 154 -1.25 10.86 -4.45
N LEU A 155 -1.87 10.16 -5.40
CA LEU A 155 -2.94 10.70 -6.23
C LEU A 155 -4.20 11.01 -5.42
N HIS A 156 -4.73 10.04 -4.67
CA HIS A 156 -5.95 10.24 -3.89
C HIS A 156 -5.74 11.23 -2.74
N GLY A 157 -4.67 11.06 -1.96
CA GLY A 157 -4.34 11.95 -0.85
C GLY A 157 -3.98 13.35 -1.31
N GLY A 158 -3.28 13.48 -2.43
CA GLY A 158 -2.96 14.78 -3.02
C GLY A 158 -4.20 15.52 -3.51
N ILE A 159 -5.11 14.87 -4.24
CA ILE A 159 -6.38 15.50 -4.67
C ILE A 159 -7.21 15.87 -3.44
N ALA A 160 -7.43 14.93 -2.52
CA ALA A 160 -8.31 15.13 -1.37
C ALA A 160 -7.79 16.18 -0.38
N GLY A 161 -6.46 16.25 -0.19
CA GLY A 161 -5.83 17.22 0.70
C GLY A 161 -5.33 18.48 0.01
N GLY A 162 -5.70 18.74 -1.24
CA GLY A 162 -5.42 20.01 -1.93
C GLY A 162 -3.95 20.24 -2.30
N ALA A 163 -3.22 19.20 -2.68
CA ALA A 163 -1.85 19.35 -3.17
C ALA A 163 -1.81 20.11 -4.50
N ASP A 164 -0.77 20.89 -4.69
CA ASP A 164 -0.57 21.69 -5.89
C ASP A 164 0.24 20.96 -6.96
N ILE A 165 1.09 20.03 -6.51
CA ILE A 165 1.90 19.17 -7.36
C ILE A 165 1.83 17.74 -6.80
N ILE A 166 1.52 16.77 -7.65
CA ILE A 166 1.47 15.35 -7.30
C ILE A 166 2.46 14.57 -8.17
N LEU A 167 3.43 13.90 -7.56
CA LEU A 167 4.46 13.15 -8.27
C LEU A 167 4.30 11.65 -7.99
N ILE A 168 4.04 10.89 -9.06
CA ILE A 168 3.78 9.44 -9.01
C ILE A 168 4.76 8.64 -9.89
N PRO A 169 5.02 7.35 -9.58
CA PRO A 169 5.91 6.50 -10.38
C PRO A 169 5.49 6.38 -11.86
N GLU A 170 4.19 6.43 -12.13
CA GLU A 170 3.59 6.23 -13.44
C GLU A 170 3.75 7.44 -14.38
N ILE A 171 4.06 8.62 -13.82
CA ILE A 171 4.32 9.86 -14.57
C ILE A 171 5.69 10.40 -14.14
N PRO A 172 6.78 10.03 -14.84
CA PRO A 172 8.11 10.51 -14.51
C PRO A 172 8.22 12.03 -14.64
N PHE A 173 8.73 12.67 -13.60
CA PHE A 173 8.75 14.13 -13.48
C PHE A 173 10.05 14.76 -13.98
N ASP A 174 10.03 16.07 -14.16
CA ASP A 174 11.15 16.93 -14.48
C ASP A 174 11.29 18.03 -13.42
N TYR A 175 12.48 18.18 -12.84
CA TYR A 175 12.74 19.18 -11.81
C TYR A 175 12.51 20.62 -12.29
N ASP A 176 12.77 20.91 -13.57
CA ASP A 176 12.52 22.23 -14.15
C ASP A 176 11.03 22.50 -14.29
N LYS A 177 10.23 21.51 -14.69
CA LYS A 177 8.76 21.64 -14.77
C LYS A 177 8.13 21.84 -13.40
N ILE A 178 8.66 21.19 -12.37
CA ILE A 178 8.24 21.43 -10.99
C ILE A 178 8.56 22.86 -10.57
N ALA A 179 9.78 23.34 -10.87
CA ALA A 179 10.18 24.71 -10.55
C ALA A 179 9.33 25.75 -11.28
N ASP A 180 8.98 25.50 -12.55
CA ASP A 180 8.11 26.36 -13.35
C ASP A 180 6.70 26.43 -12.75
N ALA A 181 6.12 25.29 -12.37
CA ALA A 181 4.81 25.24 -11.71
C ALA A 181 4.80 26.04 -10.39
N ILE A 182 5.86 25.92 -9.58
CA ILE A 182 6.00 26.69 -8.33
C ILE A 182 6.08 28.19 -8.61
N LYS A 183 6.89 28.60 -9.60
CA LYS A 183 7.05 30.03 -9.97
C LYS A 183 5.75 30.61 -10.53
N ALA A 184 5.02 29.84 -11.35
CA ALA A 184 3.73 30.27 -11.91
C ALA A 184 2.69 30.53 -10.81
N ARG A 185 2.63 29.65 -9.80
CA ARG A 185 1.75 29.85 -8.64
C ARG A 185 2.12 31.09 -7.84
N GLU A 186 3.40 31.32 -7.60
CA GLU A 186 3.85 32.53 -6.92
C GLU A 186 3.48 33.80 -7.71
N ALA A 187 3.66 33.79 -9.04
CA ALA A 187 3.26 34.90 -9.90
C ALA A 187 1.74 35.16 -9.86
N ALA A 188 0.93 34.12 -9.64
CA ALA A 188 -0.51 34.22 -9.42
C ALA A 188 -0.91 34.69 -8.00
N GLY A 189 0.06 34.94 -7.11
CA GLY A 189 -0.17 35.47 -5.77
C GLY A 189 -0.31 34.41 -4.67
N TYR A 190 -0.15 33.12 -4.98
CA TYR A 190 -0.18 32.07 -3.98
C TYR A 190 1.06 32.17 -3.06
N LEU A 191 0.83 32.02 -1.76
CA LEU A 191 1.86 32.23 -0.74
C LEU A 191 2.69 30.98 -0.49
N GLY A 192 2.09 29.79 -0.57
CA GLY A 192 2.76 28.51 -0.35
C GLY A 192 2.44 27.50 -1.46
N THR A 193 3.27 26.47 -1.53
CA THR A 193 3.06 25.34 -2.44
C THR A 193 3.25 24.02 -1.70
N VAL A 194 2.32 23.10 -1.89
CA VAL A 194 2.35 21.75 -1.34
C VAL A 194 2.59 20.76 -2.46
N VAL A 195 3.63 19.95 -2.30
CA VAL A 195 4.06 18.93 -3.26
C VAL A 195 3.93 17.57 -2.58
N VAL A 196 3.09 16.69 -3.12
CA VAL A 196 2.98 15.29 -2.67
C VAL A 196 3.81 14.42 -3.59
N VAL A 197 4.65 13.55 -3.03
CA VAL A 197 5.51 12.65 -3.80
C VAL A 197 5.41 11.23 -3.25
N ALA A 198 5.06 10.28 -4.11
CA ALA A 198 5.12 8.85 -3.77
C ALA A 198 6.58 8.42 -3.60
N GLU A 199 6.88 7.55 -2.63
CA GLU A 199 8.23 7.04 -2.36
C GLU A 199 8.91 6.37 -3.57
N GLY A 200 8.12 5.87 -4.53
CA GLY A 200 8.58 5.27 -5.78
C GLY A 200 8.64 6.23 -6.97
N ALA A 201 8.31 7.51 -6.81
CA ALA A 201 8.39 8.49 -7.89
C ALA A 201 9.83 8.65 -8.39
N ARG A 202 9.98 8.95 -9.69
CA ARG A 202 11.29 9.06 -10.34
C ARG A 202 11.32 10.19 -11.37
N PRO A 203 12.47 10.83 -11.58
CA PRO A 203 12.63 11.80 -12.66
C PRO A 203 12.70 11.10 -14.03
N LYS A 204 12.37 11.80 -15.13
CA LYS A 204 12.38 11.29 -16.52
C LYS A 204 13.68 10.59 -16.94
N HIS A 205 14.82 11.01 -16.40
CA HIS A 205 16.15 10.48 -16.71
C HIS A 205 16.89 9.90 -15.49
N GLY A 206 16.16 9.45 -14.46
CA GLY A 206 16.79 8.83 -13.29
C GLY A 206 16.05 7.61 -12.77
N GLU A 207 16.71 6.90 -11.88
CA GLU A 207 16.17 5.71 -11.24
C GLU A 207 15.35 6.05 -9.99
N GLN A 208 14.55 5.08 -9.54
CA GLN A 208 13.91 5.17 -8.23
C GLN A 208 14.97 5.27 -7.13
N VAL A 209 14.73 6.17 -6.17
CA VAL A 209 15.63 6.35 -5.04
C VAL A 209 15.50 5.15 -4.11
N LYS A 210 16.60 4.43 -3.93
CA LYS A 210 16.72 3.29 -3.02
C LYS A 210 17.63 3.69 -1.86
N ARG A 211 17.19 3.43 -0.64
CA ARG A 211 18.06 3.45 0.56
C ARG A 211 18.60 2.05 0.78
N ASP A 212 19.92 1.93 0.86
CA ASP A 212 20.59 0.69 1.23
C ASP A 212 20.21 0.30 2.66
N VAL A 213 19.95 -1.00 2.85
CA VAL A 213 19.76 -1.60 4.17
C VAL A 213 20.80 -2.70 4.30
N GLU A 214 21.41 -2.84 5.49
CA GLU A 214 22.52 -3.77 5.82
C GLU A 214 22.30 -5.26 5.46
N ALA A 215 21.13 -5.65 4.95
CA ALA A 215 20.74 -7.02 4.66
C ALA A 215 20.48 -7.33 3.17
N GLY A 216 20.93 -6.49 2.23
CA GLY A 216 20.78 -6.71 0.79
C GLY A 216 19.36 -6.54 0.25
N GLU A 217 18.46 -5.93 1.04
CA GLU A 217 17.14 -5.49 0.61
C GLU A 217 17.17 -3.98 0.41
N PHE A 218 16.72 -3.49 -0.74
CA PHE A 218 16.54 -2.06 -0.98
C PHE A 218 15.17 -1.61 -0.43
N ARG A 219 15.13 -0.49 0.29
CA ARG A 219 13.88 0.20 0.61
C ARG A 219 13.74 1.44 -0.27
N LEU A 220 12.54 1.63 -0.83
CA LEU A 220 12.19 2.91 -1.45
C LEU A 220 12.07 3.98 -0.36
N GLY A 221 12.40 5.22 -0.71
CA GLY A 221 12.28 6.37 0.16
C GLY A 221 13.46 7.34 0.09
N GLY A 222 13.23 8.56 0.55
CA GLY A 222 14.22 9.66 0.52
C GLY A 222 14.15 10.53 -0.74
N ILE A 223 13.21 10.26 -1.65
CA ILE A 223 12.96 11.11 -2.81
C ILE A 223 12.49 12.52 -2.38
N GLY A 224 11.73 12.64 -1.30
CA GLY A 224 11.23 13.92 -0.80
C GLY A 224 12.35 14.86 -0.36
N GLU A 225 13.41 14.34 0.29
CA GLU A 225 14.58 15.15 0.67
C GLU A 225 15.40 15.61 -0.55
N ILE A 226 15.53 14.76 -1.57
CA ILE A 226 16.20 15.11 -2.83
C ILE A 226 15.39 16.19 -3.54
N LEU A 227 14.07 16.00 -3.65
CA LEU A 227 13.15 16.93 -4.27
C LEU A 227 13.15 18.29 -3.58
N ALA A 228 13.12 18.32 -2.25
CA ALA A 228 13.18 19.56 -1.49
C ALA A 228 14.46 20.36 -1.77
N ARG A 229 15.61 19.69 -1.87
CA ARG A 229 16.89 20.33 -2.23
C ARG A 229 16.89 20.86 -3.66
N GLU A 230 16.39 20.08 -4.61
CA GLU A 230 16.33 20.50 -6.01
C GLU A 230 15.37 21.68 -6.24
N ILE A 231 14.20 21.66 -5.58
CA ILE A 231 13.25 22.78 -5.61
C ILE A 231 13.91 24.03 -5.03
N ALA A 232 14.52 23.95 -3.84
CA ALA A 232 15.19 25.10 -3.22
C ALA A 232 16.30 25.67 -4.12
N ARG A 233 17.11 24.81 -4.74
CA ARG A 233 18.18 25.20 -5.66
C ARG A 233 17.66 25.94 -6.90
N ARG A 234 16.54 25.49 -7.47
CA ARG A 234 15.99 26.00 -8.74
C ARG A 234 15.04 27.19 -8.59
N THR A 235 14.45 27.35 -7.42
CA THR A 235 13.45 28.40 -7.14
C THR A 235 13.94 29.47 -6.17
N GLY A 236 14.99 29.19 -5.37
CA GLY A 236 15.42 30.05 -4.28
C GLY A 236 14.47 30.04 -3.06
N LYS A 237 13.43 29.20 -3.08
CA LYS A 237 12.43 29.11 -2.01
C LYS A 237 12.92 28.27 -0.84
N GLU A 238 12.60 28.71 0.37
CA GLU A 238 12.67 27.80 1.52
C GLU A 238 11.76 26.61 1.25
N THR A 239 12.33 25.40 1.32
CA THR A 239 11.62 24.16 1.04
C THR A 239 11.87 23.18 2.17
N ARG A 240 10.80 22.56 2.68
CA ARG A 240 10.87 21.56 3.76
C ARG A 240 10.30 20.24 3.28
N CYS A 241 10.85 19.14 3.78
CA CYS A 241 10.36 17.80 3.52
C CYS A 241 9.73 17.22 4.79
N CYS A 242 8.56 16.60 4.66
CA CYS A 242 7.91 15.78 5.67
C CYS A 242 7.74 14.37 5.10
N VAL A 243 8.33 13.37 5.75
CA VAL A 243 8.17 11.96 5.37
C VAL A 243 7.17 11.33 6.31
N LEU A 244 5.98 10.97 5.81
CA LEU A 244 4.94 10.36 6.65
C LEU A 244 5.31 8.93 7.04
N GLY A 245 5.90 8.19 6.10
CA GLY A 245 6.34 6.81 6.31
C GLY A 245 5.26 5.93 6.95
N HIS A 246 5.63 5.23 8.02
CA HIS A 246 4.80 4.21 8.66
C HIS A 246 3.55 4.74 9.39
N LEU A 247 3.38 6.05 9.53
CA LEU A 247 2.14 6.63 10.05
C LEU A 247 0.93 6.17 9.21
N GLN A 248 1.11 6.03 7.90
CA GLN A 248 0.08 5.57 6.95
C GLN A 248 -0.35 4.11 7.14
N ARG A 249 0.36 3.33 7.96
CA ARG A 249 0.02 1.92 8.28
C ARG A 249 -0.59 1.73 9.66
N GLY A 250 -0.65 2.80 10.46
CA GLY A 250 -1.18 2.81 11.82
C GLY A 250 -2.48 3.60 11.92
N GLY A 251 -3.02 3.68 13.14
CA GLY A 251 -4.27 4.39 13.40
C GLY A 251 -5.51 3.50 13.28
N ALA A 252 -6.64 4.04 13.72
CA ALA A 252 -7.92 3.35 13.61
C ALA A 252 -8.39 3.34 12.14
N PRO A 253 -8.97 2.25 11.64
CA PRO A 253 -9.48 2.22 10.27
C PRO A 253 -10.66 3.18 10.10
N THR A 254 -10.81 3.76 8.92
CA THR A 254 -11.95 4.60 8.54
C THR A 254 -13.25 3.78 8.46
N THR A 255 -14.38 4.47 8.36
CA THR A 255 -15.69 3.83 8.19
C THR A 255 -15.73 2.97 6.91
N LEU A 256 -15.16 3.45 5.81
CA LEU A 256 -15.13 2.71 4.55
C LEU A 256 -14.32 1.42 4.68
N ASP A 257 -13.13 1.50 5.27
CA ASP A 257 -12.28 0.34 5.48
C ASP A 257 -12.90 -0.68 6.44
N ARG A 258 -13.59 -0.25 7.50
CA ARG A 258 -14.32 -1.15 8.40
C ARG A 258 -15.44 -1.90 7.69
N ILE A 259 -16.24 -1.19 6.88
CA ILE A 259 -17.33 -1.80 6.12
C ILE A 259 -16.75 -2.79 5.09
N LEU A 260 -15.72 -2.39 4.36
CA LEU A 260 -15.12 -3.22 3.32
C LEU A 260 -14.49 -4.49 3.91
N ALA A 261 -13.68 -4.35 4.98
CA ALA A 261 -13.07 -5.48 5.67
C ALA A 261 -14.12 -6.45 6.23
N THR A 262 -15.22 -5.92 6.79
CA THR A 262 -16.34 -6.76 7.25
C THR A 262 -16.97 -7.54 6.11
N ARG A 263 -17.28 -6.89 4.99
CA ARG A 263 -17.86 -7.56 3.81
C ARG A 263 -16.90 -8.59 3.23
N PHE A 264 -15.60 -8.31 3.22
CA PHE A 264 -14.59 -9.25 2.74
C PHE A 264 -14.45 -10.47 3.64
N GLY A 265 -14.42 -10.28 4.96
CA GLY A 265 -14.40 -11.38 5.93
C GLY A 265 -15.62 -12.28 5.79
N VAL A 266 -16.82 -11.70 5.66
CA VAL A 266 -18.06 -12.46 5.41
C VAL A 266 -17.98 -13.26 4.12
N LYS A 267 -17.57 -12.64 3.00
CA LYS A 267 -17.49 -13.35 1.72
C LYS A 267 -16.43 -14.46 1.76
N ALA A 268 -15.29 -14.24 2.40
CA ALA A 268 -14.26 -15.26 2.55
C ALA A 268 -14.78 -16.53 3.26
N VAL A 269 -15.55 -16.36 4.34
CA VAL A 269 -16.18 -17.48 5.05
C VAL A 269 -17.25 -18.16 4.20
N GLN A 270 -18.07 -17.40 3.46
CA GLN A 270 -19.05 -17.97 2.53
C GLN A 270 -18.37 -18.83 1.46
N LEU A 271 -17.30 -18.34 0.84
CA LEU A 271 -16.53 -19.08 -0.16
C LEU A 271 -15.93 -20.37 0.41
N ALA A 272 -15.46 -20.36 1.67
CA ALA A 272 -14.98 -21.55 2.34
C ALA A 272 -16.09 -22.59 2.52
N ASN A 273 -17.28 -22.16 2.94
CA ASN A 273 -18.43 -23.04 3.11
C ASN A 273 -18.95 -23.58 1.77
N GLU A 274 -18.87 -22.78 0.71
CA GLU A 274 -19.26 -23.14 -0.66
C GLU A 274 -18.20 -24.00 -1.38
N GLY A 275 -17.02 -24.20 -0.78
CA GLY A 275 -15.92 -24.97 -1.39
C GLY A 275 -15.18 -24.25 -2.53
N HIS A 276 -15.34 -22.93 -2.65
CA HIS A 276 -14.71 -22.10 -3.68
C HIS A 276 -13.23 -21.76 -3.34
N PHE A 277 -12.42 -22.78 -3.10
CA PHE A 277 -10.99 -22.62 -2.84
C PHE A 277 -10.22 -22.17 -4.09
N GLY A 278 -9.07 -21.52 -3.89
CA GLY A 278 -8.32 -20.86 -4.97
C GLY A 278 -8.93 -19.53 -5.42
N SER A 279 -9.92 -19.02 -4.70
CA SER A 279 -10.54 -17.73 -4.96
C SER A 279 -9.98 -16.63 -4.07
N MET A 280 -9.87 -15.43 -4.62
CA MET A 280 -9.66 -14.18 -3.89
C MET A 280 -10.97 -13.41 -3.80
N VAL A 281 -11.31 -12.87 -2.64
CA VAL A 281 -12.40 -11.89 -2.51
C VAL A 281 -12.07 -10.64 -3.30
N SER A 282 -13.05 -10.09 -4.03
CA SER A 282 -12.87 -8.94 -4.90
C SER A 282 -14.01 -7.94 -4.74
N TYR A 283 -13.69 -6.64 -4.82
CA TYR A 283 -14.67 -5.56 -4.88
C TYR A 283 -14.76 -5.00 -6.29
N GLN A 284 -15.90 -5.15 -6.96
CA GLN A 284 -16.12 -4.66 -8.33
C GLN A 284 -17.53 -4.12 -8.46
N ASN A 285 -17.69 -2.94 -9.07
CA ASN A 285 -19.00 -2.33 -9.33
C ASN A 285 -19.89 -2.30 -8.07
N TYR A 286 -19.32 -1.87 -6.94
CA TYR A 286 -19.96 -1.79 -5.62
C TYR A 286 -20.41 -3.13 -5.00
N LYS A 287 -20.04 -4.26 -5.61
CA LYS A 287 -20.39 -5.62 -5.16
C LYS A 287 -19.14 -6.37 -4.71
N VAL A 288 -19.29 -7.14 -3.63
CA VAL A 288 -18.25 -8.08 -3.19
C VAL A 288 -18.51 -9.41 -3.88
N ARG A 289 -17.52 -9.84 -4.67
CA ARG A 289 -17.50 -11.06 -5.47
C ARG A 289 -16.23 -11.84 -5.16
N HIS A 290 -15.91 -12.81 -6.01
CA HIS A 290 -14.62 -13.48 -5.99
C HIS A 290 -14.10 -13.68 -7.41
N VAL A 291 -12.79 -13.81 -7.50
CA VAL A 291 -12.04 -14.08 -8.74
C VAL A 291 -11.01 -15.18 -8.43
N PRO A 292 -10.52 -15.93 -9.42
CA PRO A 292 -9.34 -16.78 -9.23
C PRO A 292 -8.17 -15.98 -8.67
N ILE A 293 -7.43 -16.51 -7.68
CA ILE A 293 -6.24 -15.83 -7.11
C ILE A 293 -5.22 -15.50 -8.23
N ALA A 294 -5.11 -16.37 -9.23
CA ALA A 294 -4.27 -16.17 -10.41
C ALA A 294 -4.55 -14.86 -11.16
N GLU A 295 -5.76 -14.31 -11.14
CA GLU A 295 -6.08 -13.03 -11.79
C GLU A 295 -5.47 -11.83 -11.05
N ALA A 296 -5.16 -11.97 -9.75
CA ALA A 296 -4.68 -10.88 -8.91
C ALA A 296 -3.15 -10.81 -8.75
N VAL A 297 -2.42 -11.90 -8.99
CA VAL A 297 -0.99 -12.06 -8.64
C VAL A 297 -0.01 -11.84 -9.79
N ASN A 298 -0.51 -11.54 -11.00
CA ASN A 298 0.32 -11.50 -12.20
C ASN A 298 0.85 -10.11 -12.54
N ARG A 299 0.15 -9.05 -12.11
CA ARG A 299 0.44 -7.66 -12.46
C ARG A 299 0.07 -6.75 -11.31
N LEU A 300 0.82 -5.67 -11.16
CA LEU A 300 0.46 -4.58 -10.27
C LEU A 300 -0.61 -3.72 -10.92
N LYS A 301 -1.61 -3.34 -10.14
CA LYS A 301 -2.59 -2.33 -10.52
C LYS A 301 -1.94 -0.95 -10.44
N LEU A 302 -1.57 -0.40 -11.59
CA LEU A 302 -0.94 0.92 -11.70
C LEU A 302 -1.97 2.03 -11.91
N VAL A 303 -1.64 3.25 -11.50
CA VAL A 303 -2.41 4.44 -11.90
C VAL A 303 -2.33 4.61 -13.42
N PRO A 304 -3.46 4.66 -14.15
CA PRO A 304 -3.43 4.97 -15.58
C PRO A 304 -3.00 6.44 -15.78
N PRO A 305 -1.88 6.73 -16.48
CA PRO A 305 -1.40 8.12 -16.65
C PRO A 305 -2.38 9.05 -17.37
N ASN A 306 -3.25 8.48 -18.21
CA ASN A 306 -4.33 9.18 -18.91
C ASN A 306 -5.70 8.74 -18.38
N GLY A 307 -5.76 8.37 -17.10
CA GLY A 307 -7.00 7.96 -16.42
C GLY A 307 -7.82 9.16 -15.93
N GLU A 308 -9.10 8.91 -15.66
CA GLU A 308 -10.06 9.93 -15.20
C GLU A 308 -9.57 10.73 -13.99
N LEU A 309 -8.98 10.07 -12.99
CA LEU A 309 -8.47 10.76 -11.79
C LEU A 309 -7.25 11.65 -12.08
N VAL A 310 -6.37 11.25 -13.01
CA VAL A 310 -5.23 12.08 -13.41
C VAL A 310 -5.72 13.29 -14.21
N HIS A 311 -6.69 13.09 -15.10
CA HIS A 311 -7.34 14.21 -15.80
C HIS A 311 -8.04 15.15 -14.83
N THR A 312 -8.80 14.61 -13.87
CA THR A 312 -9.46 15.41 -12.82
C THR A 312 -8.47 16.27 -12.06
N ALA A 313 -7.32 15.70 -11.65
CA ALA A 313 -6.26 16.45 -10.98
C ALA A 313 -5.72 17.60 -11.86
N ARG A 314 -5.46 17.34 -13.15
CA ARG A 314 -5.00 18.38 -14.08
C ARG A 314 -6.04 19.46 -14.33
N ASP A 315 -7.31 19.09 -14.43
CA ASP A 315 -8.42 20.02 -14.70
C ASP A 315 -8.67 20.98 -13.52
N VAL A 316 -8.20 20.63 -12.31
CA VAL A 316 -8.17 21.51 -11.13
C VAL A 316 -6.77 22.11 -10.89
N ASP A 317 -5.97 22.23 -11.94
CA ASP A 317 -4.64 22.86 -11.99
C ASP A 317 -3.53 22.19 -11.15
N ILE A 318 -3.68 20.90 -10.81
CA ILE A 318 -2.60 20.13 -10.16
C ILE A 318 -1.57 19.71 -11.20
N SER A 319 -0.31 20.06 -10.96
CA SER A 319 0.80 19.67 -11.82
C SER A 319 1.32 18.27 -11.48
N PHE A 320 1.72 17.50 -12.49
CA PHE A 320 2.47 16.25 -12.31
C PHE A 320 3.97 16.40 -12.57
N GLY A 321 4.43 17.64 -12.78
CA GLY A 321 5.84 17.94 -13.04
C GLY A 321 6.35 17.39 -14.37
N ASP A 322 5.50 17.18 -15.37
CA ASP A 322 5.86 16.64 -16.69
C ASP A 322 5.83 17.66 -17.84
#